data_AF-A0A833Y904-F1
#
_entry.id   AF-A0A833Y904-F1
#
_cell.length_a   1.000
_cell.length_b   1.000
_cell.length_c   1.000
_cell.angle_alpha   90.00
_cell.angle_beta   90.00
_cell.angle_gamma   90.00
#
_symmetry.space_group_name_H-M   'P 1'
#
loop_
_entity.id
_entity.type
_entity.pdbx_description
1 polymer ?
#
loop_
_entity_poly.entity_id
_entity_poly.type
_entity_poly.pdbx_seq_one_letter_code
_entity_poly.pdbx_strand_id
1 'polypeptide(L)'
;EQKVAYATFKLTGESKRWWISERTIREVEGTEIVSWLHFKQIFLERFFPSSFREDKAMEFATLVQGTMTVHQYASRFTELSRFATYLIPDEEKKVHKFEQGLNEKLYERVLGFQIRNFLEMVKGHSF
;
A
#
# COMPACT_ATOMS: atom_id res chain seq x y z
N GLU A 1 0.70 22.63 -12.15
CA GLU A 1 0.49 23.34 -10.87
C GLU A 1 -0.79 22.92 -10.13
N GLN A 2 -1.95 22.82 -10.78
CA GLN A 2 -3.22 22.40 -10.13
C GLN A 2 -3.13 21.08 -9.30
N LYS A 3 -2.32 20.11 -9.72
CA LYS A 3 -2.11 18.85 -8.97
C LYS A 3 -1.50 19.06 -7.58
N VAL A 4 -0.53 19.96 -7.47
CA VAL A 4 0.13 20.28 -6.18
C VAL A 4 -0.85 21.02 -5.28
N ALA A 5 -1.57 22.02 -5.81
CA ALA A 5 -2.59 22.73 -5.06
C ALA A 5 -3.69 21.80 -4.51
N TYR A 6 -4.18 20.87 -5.35
CA TYR A 6 -5.19 19.90 -4.93
C TYR A 6 -4.67 18.94 -3.85
N ALA A 7 -3.49 18.34 -4.06
CA ALA A 7 -2.92 17.40 -3.11
C ALA A 7 -2.64 18.05 -1.75
N THR A 8 -2.08 19.26 -1.78
CA THR A 8 -1.71 20.00 -0.56
C THR A 8 -2.92 20.51 0.20
N PHE A 9 -4.02 20.82 -0.49
CA PHE A 9 -5.32 21.12 0.12
C PHE A 9 -5.88 19.93 0.92
N LYS A 10 -5.62 18.69 0.47
CA LYS A 10 -6.06 17.47 1.15
C LYS A 10 -5.18 17.05 2.32
N LEU A 11 -4.00 17.67 2.50
CA LEU A 11 -3.14 17.39 3.65
C LEU A 11 -3.80 17.84 4.96
N THR A 12 -3.59 17.05 6.01
CA THR A 12 -4.11 17.31 7.35
C THR A 12 -3.03 17.04 8.40
N GLY A 13 -3.23 17.55 9.62
CA GLY A 13 -2.33 17.30 10.74
C GLY A 13 -0.88 17.72 10.46
N GLU A 14 0.07 16.81 10.72
CA GLU A 14 1.50 17.05 10.55
C GLU A 14 1.89 17.35 9.10
N SER A 15 1.32 16.61 8.14
CA SER A 15 1.64 16.79 6.72
C SER A 15 1.30 18.20 6.21
N LYS A 16 0.20 18.78 6.68
CA LYS A 16 -0.19 20.16 6.36
C LYS A 16 0.77 21.18 6.97
N ARG A 17 1.14 21.00 8.24
CA ARG A 17 2.08 21.91 8.93
C ARG A 17 3.45 21.91 8.26
N TRP A 18 3.95 20.72 7.91
CA TRP A 18 5.20 20.58 7.16
C TRP A 18 5.12 21.30 5.81
N TRP A 19 4.06 21.08 5.03
CA TRP A 19 3.93 21.70 3.71
C TRP A 19 3.90 23.23 3.77
N ILE A 20 3.22 23.81 4.77
CA ILE A 20 3.22 25.26 4.99
C ILE A 20 4.65 25.75 5.26
N SER A 21 5.39 25.09 6.16
CA SER A 21 6.77 25.45 6.47
C SER A 21 7.69 25.36 5.26
N GLU A 22 7.59 24.28 4.48
CA GLU A 22 8.39 24.04 3.27
C GLU A 22 8.13 25.14 2.23
N ARG A 23 6.87 25.55 2.06
CA ARG A 23 6.52 26.67 1.18
C ARG A 23 7.11 27.99 1.65
N THR A 24 7.01 28.31 2.94
CA THR A 24 7.53 29.56 3.50
C THR A 24 9.04 29.67 3.29
N ILE A 25 9.80 28.59 3.49
CA ILE A 25 11.25 28.56 3.26
C ILE A 25 11.55 28.84 1.77
N ARG A 26 10.84 28.17 0.87
CA ARG A 26 11.03 28.34 -0.59
C ARG A 26 10.67 29.73 -1.09
N GLU A 27 9.63 30.34 -0.53
CA GLU A 27 9.23 31.72 -0.84
C GLU A 27 10.35 32.70 -0.44
N VAL A 28 10.98 32.51 0.72
CA VAL A 28 12.14 33.32 1.17
C VAL A 28 13.36 33.10 0.27
N GLU A 29 13.58 31.88 -0.20
CA GLU A 29 14.70 31.53 -1.11
C GLU A 29 14.44 31.89 -2.59
N GLY A 30 13.24 32.40 -2.92
CA GLY A 30 12.85 32.73 -4.29
C GLY A 30 12.58 31.52 -5.19
N THR A 31 12.31 30.34 -4.62
CA THR A 31 12.10 29.07 -5.33
C THR A 31 10.65 28.55 -5.22
N GLU A 32 9.68 29.42 -5.53
CA GLU A 32 8.26 29.16 -5.28
C GLU A 32 7.64 28.03 -6.12
N ILE A 33 8.12 27.82 -7.36
CA ILE A 33 7.49 26.87 -8.29
C ILE A 33 7.86 25.43 -7.92
N VAL A 34 6.98 24.78 -7.16
CA VAL A 34 7.08 23.33 -6.90
C VAL A 34 6.36 22.56 -8.01
N SER A 35 7.15 21.87 -8.83
CA SER A 35 6.60 20.91 -9.80
C SER A 35 5.90 19.75 -9.08
N TRP A 36 4.93 19.11 -9.75
CA TRP A 36 4.27 17.93 -9.21
C TRP A 36 5.27 16.79 -8.90
N LEU A 37 6.29 16.63 -9.72
CA LEU A 37 7.32 15.63 -9.52
C LEU A 37 8.13 15.92 -8.24
N HIS A 38 8.55 17.18 -8.07
CA HIS A 38 9.29 17.62 -6.90
C HIS A 38 8.47 17.45 -5.61
N PHE A 39 7.22 17.93 -5.60
CA PHE A 39 6.31 17.75 -4.47
C PHE A 39 6.21 16.28 -4.05
N LYS A 40 5.95 15.37 -5.00
CA LYS A 40 5.86 13.94 -4.71
C LYS A 40 7.15 13.40 -4.11
N GLN A 41 8.30 13.81 -4.64
CA GLN A 41 9.59 13.35 -4.16
C GLN A 41 9.79 13.72 -2.69
N ILE A 42 9.73 15.01 -2.36
CA ILE A 42 9.95 15.48 -0.98
C ILE A 42 8.87 14.98 0.00
N PHE A 43 7.62 14.82 -0.47
CA PHE A 43 6.54 14.26 0.33
C PHE A 43 6.78 12.78 0.66
N LEU A 44 7.12 11.97 -0.35
CA LEU A 44 7.40 10.56 -0.15
C LEU A 44 8.66 10.35 0.68
N GLU A 45 9.72 11.11 0.46
CA GLU A 45 10.94 11.04 1.28
C GLU A 45 10.65 11.33 2.76
N ARG A 46 9.80 12.32 3.06
CA ARG A 46 9.49 12.72 4.44
C ARG A 46 8.55 11.76 5.17
N PHE A 47 7.49 11.29 4.51
CA PHE A 47 6.40 10.54 5.14
C PHE A 47 6.40 9.05 4.82
N PHE A 48 7.11 8.63 3.77
CA PHE A 48 7.24 7.25 3.32
C PHE A 48 8.69 6.95 2.92
N PRO A 49 9.66 7.10 3.86
CA PRO A 49 11.07 6.87 3.57
C PRO A 49 11.32 5.46 3.02
N SER A 50 12.46 5.26 2.33
CA SER A 50 12.80 3.95 1.75
C SER A 50 12.75 2.84 2.79
N SER A 51 13.31 3.05 3.99
CA SER A 51 13.27 2.09 5.10
C SER A 51 11.85 1.69 5.47
N PHE A 52 10.94 2.66 5.63
CA PHE A 52 9.54 2.36 5.94
C PHE A 52 8.87 1.55 4.81
N ARG A 53 9.15 1.87 3.55
CA ARG A 53 8.61 1.13 2.41
C ARG A 53 9.18 -0.29 2.34
N GLU A 54 10.46 -0.46 2.64
CA GLU A 54 11.13 -1.76 2.73
C GLU A 54 10.58 -2.59 3.88
N ASP A 55 10.36 -2.00 5.06
CA ASP A 55 9.72 -2.66 6.20
C ASP A 55 8.32 -3.16 5.83
N LYS A 56 7.53 -2.34 5.13
CA LYS A 56 6.20 -2.73 4.65
C LYS A 56 6.27 -3.82 3.57
N ALA A 57 7.28 -3.79 2.70
CA ALA A 57 7.50 -4.82 1.70
C ALA A 57 7.92 -6.16 2.34
N MET A 58 8.75 -6.14 3.38
CA MET A 58 9.09 -7.32 4.17
C MET A 58 7.87 -7.86 4.92
N GLU A 59 7.07 -6.99 5.53
CA GLU A 59 5.81 -7.37 6.19
C GLU A 59 4.88 -8.07 5.20
N PHE A 60 4.79 -7.58 3.95
CA PHE A 60 4.04 -8.25 2.89
C PHE A 60 4.66 -9.59 2.48
N ALA A 61 5.99 -9.66 2.38
CA ALA A 61 6.70 -10.86 1.96
C ALA A 61 6.41 -12.03 2.90
N THR A 62 6.39 -11.77 4.21
CA THR A 62 6.15 -12.76 5.27
C THR A 62 4.71 -12.80 5.78
N LEU A 63 3.77 -12.13 5.11
CA LEU A 63 2.38 -12.07 5.56
C LEU A 63 1.72 -13.45 5.49
N VAL A 64 1.20 -13.91 6.62
CA VAL A 64 0.36 -15.10 6.75
C VAL A 64 -0.94 -14.73 7.46
N GLN A 65 -1.99 -15.52 7.26
CA GLN A 65 -3.29 -15.34 7.90
C GLN A 65 -3.17 -15.42 9.42
N GLY A 66 -2.46 -16.42 9.95
CA GLY A 66 -2.26 -16.60 11.38
C GLY A 66 -3.60 -16.65 12.13
N THR A 67 -3.81 -15.76 13.09
CA THR A 67 -5.06 -15.66 13.86
C THR A 67 -6.11 -14.73 13.22
N MET A 68 -5.81 -14.10 12.08
CA MET A 68 -6.73 -13.19 11.41
C MET A 68 -7.87 -13.95 10.74
N THR A 69 -9.05 -13.32 10.66
CA THR A 69 -10.09 -13.80 9.74
C THR A 69 -9.61 -13.62 8.30
N VAL A 70 -10.17 -14.38 7.36
CA VAL A 70 -9.82 -14.25 5.94
C VAL A 70 -10.05 -12.81 5.43
N HIS A 71 -11.10 -12.14 5.93
CA HIS A 71 -11.38 -10.75 5.59
C HIS A 71 -10.29 -9.78 6.10
N GLN A 72 -9.86 -9.93 7.36
CA GLN A 72 -8.77 -9.13 7.93
C GLN A 72 -7.46 -9.37 7.19
N TYR A 73 -7.15 -10.63 6.88
CA TYR A 73 -5.99 -10.99 6.08
C TYR A 73 -6.04 -10.36 4.69
N ALA A 74 -7.19 -10.39 4.00
CA ALA A 74 -7.36 -9.76 2.69
C ALA A 74 -7.25 -8.24 2.70
N SER A 75 -7.76 -7.59 3.74
CA SER A 75 -7.57 -6.16 3.95
C SER A 75 -6.08 -5.83 4.10
N ARG A 76 -5.36 -6.55 4.97
CA ARG A 76 -3.93 -6.35 5.22
C ARG A 76 -3.07 -6.69 4.00
N PHE A 77 -3.41 -7.74 3.26
CA PHE A 77 -2.76 -8.11 2.00
C PHE A 77 -2.90 -6.97 0.97
N THR A 78 -4.09 -6.42 0.81
CA THR A 78 -4.36 -5.31 -0.13
C THR A 78 -3.68 -4.01 0.31
N GLU A 79 -3.59 -3.76 1.61
CA GLU A 79 -2.85 -2.63 2.14
C GLU A 79 -1.37 -2.73 1.84
N LEU A 80 -0.74 -3.86 2.20
CA LEU A 80 0.70 -4.04 2.11
C LEU A 80 1.20 -4.28 0.68
N SER A 81 0.37 -4.84 -0.21
CA SER A 81 0.76 -5.14 -1.59
C SER A 81 1.21 -3.92 -2.39
N ARG A 82 0.71 -2.72 -2.04
CA ARG A 82 1.12 -1.45 -2.68
C ARG A 82 2.62 -1.14 -2.52
N PHE A 83 3.28 -1.72 -1.52
CA PHE A 83 4.71 -1.51 -1.24
C PHE A 83 5.61 -2.54 -1.93
N ALA A 84 5.03 -3.62 -2.45
CA ALA A 84 5.78 -4.75 -3.02
C ALA A 84 5.09 -5.31 -4.26
N THR A 85 4.66 -4.43 -5.17
CA THR A 85 3.99 -4.81 -6.43
C THR A 85 4.86 -5.74 -7.29
N TYR A 86 6.18 -5.64 -7.17
CA TYR A 86 7.14 -6.52 -7.84
C TYR A 86 7.06 -7.99 -7.38
N LEU A 87 6.49 -8.28 -6.19
CA LEU A 87 6.24 -9.64 -5.73
C LEU A 87 4.95 -10.25 -6.31
N ILE A 88 4.06 -9.41 -6.85
CA ILE A 88 2.76 -9.80 -7.41
C ILE A 88 2.52 -9.10 -8.76
N PRO A 89 3.41 -9.32 -9.75
CA PRO A 89 3.41 -8.56 -11.00
C PRO A 89 2.14 -8.79 -11.85
N ASP A 90 1.45 -9.90 -11.63
CA ASP A 90 0.23 -10.29 -12.32
C ASP A 90 -0.78 -10.92 -11.35
N GLU A 91 -2.00 -11.14 -11.83
CA GLU A 91 -3.09 -11.66 -11.00
C GLU A 91 -2.83 -13.12 -10.56
N GLU A 92 -2.13 -13.92 -11.36
CA GLU A 92 -1.79 -15.31 -11.01
C GLU A 92 -0.84 -15.35 -9.82
N LYS A 93 0.26 -14.57 -9.86
CA LYS A 93 1.21 -14.44 -8.74
C LYS A 93 0.56 -13.85 -7.50
N LYS A 94 -0.38 -12.92 -7.68
CA LYS A 94 -1.14 -12.33 -6.58
C LYS A 94 -2.04 -13.34 -5.88
N VAL A 95 -2.80 -14.14 -6.64
CA VAL A 95 -3.64 -15.21 -6.10
C VAL A 95 -2.77 -16.24 -5.39
N HIS A 96 -1.71 -16.70 -6.05
CA HIS A 96 -0.80 -17.70 -5.49
C HIS A 96 -0.17 -17.24 -4.17
N LYS A 97 0.34 -16.01 -4.08
CA LYS A 97 0.91 -15.47 -2.84
C LYS A 97 -0.13 -15.39 -1.73
N PHE A 98 -1.38 -15.03 -2.05
CA PHE A 98 -2.42 -14.98 -1.04
C PHE A 98 -2.73 -16.37 -0.50
N GLU A 99 -2.89 -17.36 -1.38
CA GLU A 99 -3.16 -18.75 -1.02
C GLU A 99 -2.06 -19.35 -0.15
N GLN A 100 -0.79 -19.08 -0.48
CA GLN A 100 0.38 -19.50 0.32
C GLN A 100 0.34 -18.99 1.76
N GLY A 101 -0.28 -17.84 2.01
CA GLY A 101 -0.41 -17.28 3.34
C GLY A 101 -1.67 -17.71 4.09
N LEU A 102 -2.60 -18.45 3.47
CA LEU A 102 -3.79 -18.97 4.16
C LEU A 102 -3.41 -20.14 5.10
N ASN A 103 -4.15 -20.29 6.20
CA ASN A 103 -3.93 -21.43 7.11
C ASN A 103 -4.29 -22.77 6.44
N GLU A 104 -3.47 -23.80 6.65
CA GLU A 104 -3.60 -25.14 6.04
C GLU A 104 -5.00 -25.78 6.16
N LYS A 105 -5.73 -25.53 7.25
CA LYS A 105 -7.09 -26.05 7.44
C LYS A 105 -8.10 -25.55 6.39
N LEU A 106 -7.82 -24.44 5.72
CA LEU A 106 -8.62 -23.93 4.59
C LEU A 106 -8.07 -24.40 3.23
N TYR A 107 -6.77 -24.74 3.16
CA TYR A 107 -6.10 -25.18 1.93
C TYR A 107 -6.73 -26.46 1.36
N GLU A 108 -7.14 -27.41 2.22
CA GLU A 108 -7.87 -28.62 1.79
C GLU A 108 -9.26 -28.31 1.22
N ARG A 109 -9.92 -27.23 1.65
CA ARG A 109 -11.21 -26.79 1.10
C ARG A 109 -11.06 -26.05 -0.22
N VAL A 110 -9.97 -25.30 -0.39
CA VAL A 110 -9.67 -24.51 -1.59
C VAL A 110 -9.25 -25.40 -2.76
N LEU A 111 -8.45 -26.45 -2.54
CA LEU A 111 -8.07 -27.40 -3.61
C LEU A 111 -9.27 -28.11 -4.27
N GLY A 112 -10.41 -28.21 -3.56
CA GLY A 112 -11.65 -28.78 -4.10
C GLY A 112 -12.40 -27.87 -5.08
N PHE A 113 -12.09 -26.56 -5.11
CA PHE A 113 -12.73 -25.59 -5.97
C PHE A 113 -11.66 -24.84 -6.77
N GLN A 114 -11.64 -25.03 -8.09
CA GLN A 114 -10.79 -24.25 -9.00
C GLN A 114 -11.16 -22.76 -8.94
N ILE A 115 -10.59 -22.00 -8.00
CA ILE A 115 -10.80 -20.56 -7.89
C ILE A 115 -9.86 -19.85 -8.89
N ARG A 116 -10.42 -19.02 -9.76
CA ARG A 116 -9.68 -18.39 -10.87
C ARG A 116 -9.33 -16.92 -10.62
N ASN A 117 -9.80 -16.32 -9.51
CA ASN A 117 -9.53 -14.93 -9.20
C ASN A 117 -9.57 -14.58 -7.70
N PHE A 118 -8.88 -13.50 -7.31
CA PHE A 118 -8.76 -13.06 -5.92
C PHE A 118 -10.09 -12.67 -5.28
N LEU A 119 -11.00 -12.09 -6.07
CA LEU A 119 -12.32 -11.66 -5.61
C LEU A 119 -13.21 -12.84 -5.23
N GLU A 120 -13.16 -13.94 -5.97
CA GLU A 120 -13.86 -15.19 -5.68
C GLU A 120 -13.33 -15.82 -4.41
N MET A 121 -12.01 -15.81 -4.20
CA MET A 121 -11.40 -16.32 -2.99
C MET A 121 -11.87 -15.56 -1.73
N VAL A 122 -11.88 -14.23 -1.76
CA VAL A 122 -12.37 -13.44 -0.62
C VAL A 122 -13.87 -13.66 -0.38
N LYS A 123 -14.66 -13.83 -1.44
CA LYS A 123 -16.12 -14.07 -1.35
C LYS A 123 -16.47 -15.48 -0.86
N GLY A 124 -15.76 -16.52 -1.30
CA GLY A 124 -16.01 -17.92 -0.93
C GLY A 124 -15.77 -18.25 0.55
N HIS A 125 -15.12 -17.34 1.29
CA HIS A 125 -14.74 -17.51 2.70
C HIS A 125 -15.40 -16.50 3.66
N SER A 126 -16.41 -15.76 3.19
CA SER A 126 -17.26 -14.94 4.05
C SER A 126 -18.34 -15.81 4.72
N PHE A 127 -17.97 -16.51 5.80
CA PHE A 127 -18.90 -17.15 6.72
C PHE A 127 -18.60 -16.71 8.15
#